data_AF-A0A5F0LMK6-F1
#
_entry.id   AF-A0A5F0LMK6-F1
#
_cell.length_a   1.000
_cell.length_b   1.000
_cell.length_c   1.000
_cell.angle_alpha   90.00
_cell.angle_beta   90.00
_cell.angle_gamma   90.00
#
_symmetry.space_group_name_H-M   'P 1'
#
loop_
_entity.id
_entity.type
_entity.pdbx_description
1 polymer ?
#
loop_
_entity_poly.entity_id
_entity_poly.type
_entity_poly.pdbx_seq_one_letter_code
_entity_poly.pdbx_strand_id
1 'polypeptide(L)'
;MSANASLISHDYHAAVGPIAAMLKQHMGLDIAAVGSALIERGVRERMKVLGEADMTGYLHVLQSGVGELQELIELVVVPETWFFRDREAILAVARLAREKIIRAPDASNATVRILSLPCSTGEEPYSIAMALLEAGVPPAQFRIDGVDICHRSLAAAQRAVYGRNSFRGKQLEYRERHFTDGHEGAGQHDWALDEDVRQQVAFRFGNMLSPDFMRNEAPYDFIFCRNVLIYFDRDVQQQAVQVLERLLDRDGCIFVGPAEAGLLLKPHIESIGIPLSFGFRRKKVVDRVDLPLPPLKMVAAIPRIVAPEPAPPLRVRPAQVRQRIPEAAPSAVVQDDLLAQARACADRGELAQAEALCEQLNAVGPNADAYHLQGLISDARQDASAAQQLYRKAIYLQPDHREALLHLAALLAAQGDDAGAQRLQERAERAQQAQLKQANEERSHV
;
A
#
# COMPACT_ATOMS: atom_id res chain seq x y z
N MET A 1 18.82 39.65 -10.23
CA MET A 1 17.74 38.65 -10.29
C MET A 1 18.15 37.23 -9.84
N SER A 2 19.45 36.94 -9.62
CA SER A 2 19.92 35.61 -9.17
C SER A 2 19.75 35.34 -7.64
N ALA A 3 19.65 36.39 -6.81
CA ALA A 3 19.58 36.22 -5.35
C ALA A 3 18.23 35.68 -4.82
N ASN A 4 17.09 35.90 -5.53
CA ASN A 4 15.78 35.45 -5.05
C ASN A 4 15.53 33.95 -5.24
N ALA A 5 16.10 33.32 -6.26
CA ALA A 5 15.85 31.89 -6.53
C ALA A 5 16.51 30.96 -5.48
N SER A 6 17.66 31.38 -4.92
CA SER A 6 18.39 30.64 -3.88
C SER A 6 17.78 30.79 -2.47
N LEU A 7 17.13 31.91 -2.18
CA LEU A 7 16.42 32.12 -0.91
C LEU A 7 15.09 31.36 -0.88
N ILE A 8 14.40 31.32 -2.03
CA ILE A 8 13.17 30.56 -2.20
C ILE A 8 13.40 29.05 -1.97
N SER A 9 14.52 28.46 -2.39
CA SER A 9 14.76 27.02 -2.20
C SER A 9 15.17 26.61 -0.77
N HIS A 10 15.83 27.49 -0.03
CA HIS A 10 16.25 27.22 1.35
C HIS A 10 15.08 27.30 2.35
N ASP A 11 14.19 28.29 2.20
CA ASP A 11 12.97 28.41 3.01
C ASP A 11 11.95 27.31 2.68
N TYR A 12 11.92 26.83 1.43
CA TYR A 12 11.04 25.73 1.00
C TYR A 12 11.36 24.42 1.71
N HIS A 13 12.64 24.01 1.77
CA HIS A 13 13.04 22.78 2.46
C HIS A 13 12.87 22.86 3.98
N ALA A 14 13.08 24.03 4.58
CA ALA A 14 12.93 24.22 6.02
C ALA A 14 11.47 24.09 6.50
N ALA A 15 10.51 24.53 5.69
CA ALA A 15 9.09 24.55 6.07
C ALA A 15 8.28 23.32 5.59
N VAL A 16 8.78 22.51 4.66
CA VAL A 16 8.18 21.20 4.30
C VAL A 16 8.21 20.22 5.48
N GLY A 17 9.27 20.24 6.31
CA GLY A 17 9.39 19.36 7.48
C GLY A 17 8.23 19.51 8.49
N PRO A 18 7.92 20.73 8.96
CA PRO A 18 6.76 20.99 9.82
C PRO A 18 5.42 20.55 9.22
N ILE A 19 5.17 20.84 7.94
CA ILE A 19 3.93 20.43 7.25
C ILE A 19 3.82 18.91 7.20
N ALA A 20 4.91 18.24 6.85
CA ALA A 20 4.97 16.79 6.78
C ALA A 20 4.81 16.15 8.17
N ALA A 21 5.31 16.79 9.23
CA ALA A 21 5.07 16.36 10.61
C ALA A 21 3.58 16.50 11.01
N MET A 22 2.91 17.57 10.59
CA MET A 22 1.46 17.74 10.81
C MET A 22 0.64 16.66 10.07
N LEU A 23 0.98 16.39 8.80
CA LEU A 23 0.37 15.31 8.02
C LEU A 23 0.61 13.94 8.65
N LYS A 24 1.84 13.67 9.11
CA LYS A 24 2.18 12.46 9.85
C LYS A 24 1.37 12.33 11.14
N GLN A 25 1.26 13.40 11.91
CA GLN A 25 0.49 13.38 13.16
C GLN A 25 -1.00 13.13 12.91
N HIS A 26 -1.57 13.67 11.83
CA HIS A 26 -2.99 13.57 11.56
C HIS A 26 -3.38 12.29 10.83
N MET A 27 -2.57 11.84 9.86
CA MET A 27 -2.89 10.70 9.00
C MET A 27 -2.04 9.46 9.25
N GLY A 28 -0.98 9.57 10.04
CA GLY A 28 -0.01 8.49 10.28
C GLY A 28 0.89 8.18 9.09
N LEU A 29 0.89 9.03 8.06
CA LEU A 29 1.67 8.84 6.84
C LEU A 29 3.17 8.94 7.12
N ASP A 30 3.90 7.95 6.60
CA ASP A 30 5.34 8.01 6.47
C ASP A 30 5.71 8.85 5.24
N ILE A 31 6.46 9.93 5.49
CA ILE A 31 6.95 10.86 4.47
C ILE A 31 7.79 10.11 3.42
N ALA A 32 8.55 9.09 3.84
CA ALA A 32 9.34 8.28 2.93
C ALA A 32 8.48 7.39 2.02
N ALA A 33 7.30 6.97 2.49
CA ALA A 33 6.37 6.14 1.72
C ALA A 33 5.49 6.97 0.76
N VAL A 34 5.08 8.18 1.17
CA VAL A 34 4.24 9.08 0.35
C VAL A 34 5.07 9.83 -0.69
N GLY A 35 6.33 10.14 -0.37
CA GLY A 35 7.23 10.89 -1.23
C GLY A 35 7.07 12.40 -1.05
N SER A 36 8.17 13.10 -0.78
CA SER A 36 8.18 14.56 -0.56
C SER A 36 7.59 15.35 -1.72
N ALA A 37 7.80 14.89 -2.95
CA ALA A 37 7.30 15.54 -4.17
C ALA A 37 5.76 15.67 -4.20
N LEU A 38 5.02 14.69 -3.66
CA LEU A 38 3.56 14.73 -3.64
C LEU A 38 3.06 15.77 -2.62
N ILE A 39 3.69 15.81 -1.44
CA ILE A 39 3.42 16.81 -0.41
C ILE A 39 3.74 18.20 -0.96
N GLU A 40 4.91 18.40 -1.56
CA GLU A 40 5.32 19.67 -2.16
C GLU A 40 4.36 20.15 -3.25
N ARG A 41 3.88 19.23 -4.09
CA ARG A 41 2.88 19.54 -5.11
C ARG A 41 1.55 19.94 -4.49
N GLY A 42 1.07 19.18 -3.50
CA GLY A 42 -0.17 19.48 -2.79
C GLY A 42 -0.11 20.85 -2.12
N VAL A 43 0.98 21.14 -1.42
CA VAL A 43 1.23 22.43 -0.78
C VAL A 43 1.24 23.57 -1.81
N ARG A 44 1.96 23.42 -2.92
CA ARG A 44 2.01 24.45 -3.98
C ARG A 44 0.63 24.76 -4.55
N GLU A 45 -0.20 23.74 -4.74
CA GLU A 45 -1.57 23.91 -5.22
C GLU A 45 -2.43 24.65 -4.19
N ARG A 46 -2.32 24.29 -2.90
CA ARG A 46 -3.04 24.99 -1.82
C ARG A 46 -2.62 26.45 -1.67
N MET A 47 -1.31 26.73 -1.70
CA MET A 47 -0.79 28.10 -1.69
C MET A 47 -1.39 28.94 -2.82
N LYS A 48 -1.47 28.37 -4.03
CA LYS A 48 -2.08 29.03 -5.19
C LYS A 48 -3.56 29.31 -4.99
N VAL A 49 -4.32 28.38 -4.38
CA VAL A 49 -5.75 28.55 -4.09
C VAL A 49 -5.98 29.65 -3.04
N LEU A 50 -5.14 29.70 -2.00
CA LEU A 50 -5.25 30.68 -0.93
C LEU A 50 -4.63 32.05 -1.25
N GLY A 51 -3.83 32.13 -2.32
CA GLY A 51 -3.08 33.34 -2.68
C GLY A 51 -1.87 33.61 -1.79
N GLU A 52 -1.35 32.59 -1.11
CA GLU A 52 -0.17 32.69 -0.24
C GLU A 52 1.11 32.78 -1.08
N ALA A 53 1.93 33.79 -0.80
CA ALA A 53 3.13 34.11 -1.59
C ALA A 53 4.34 33.23 -1.21
N ASP A 54 4.38 32.73 0.02
CA ASP A 54 5.49 31.93 0.54
C ASP A 54 5.03 30.84 1.51
N MET A 55 5.95 29.91 1.78
CA MET A 55 5.70 28.72 2.59
C MET A 55 5.46 29.05 4.07
N THR A 56 6.04 30.15 4.56
CA THR A 56 5.90 30.57 5.95
C THR A 56 4.48 31.09 6.21
N GLY A 57 3.94 31.90 5.29
CA GLY A 57 2.54 32.32 5.29
C GLY A 57 1.61 31.12 5.24
N TYR A 58 1.86 30.18 4.33
CA TYR A 58 1.05 28.96 4.26
C TYR A 58 1.11 28.09 5.53
N LEU A 59 2.29 27.91 6.13
CA LEU A 59 2.42 27.19 7.39
C LEU A 59 1.61 27.86 8.51
N HIS A 60 1.60 29.19 8.56
CA HIS A 60 0.77 29.93 9.51
C HIS A 60 -0.73 29.67 9.29
N VAL A 61 -1.18 29.69 8.04
CA VAL A 61 -2.58 29.34 7.69
C VAL A 61 -2.88 27.88 8.04
N LEU A 62 -1.96 26.96 7.79
CA LEU A 62 -2.14 25.54 8.12
C LEU A 62 -2.27 25.30 9.63
N GLN A 63 -1.54 26.07 10.45
CA GLN A 63 -1.55 25.98 11.91
C GLN A 63 -2.74 26.68 12.56
N SER A 64 -3.22 27.78 11.97
CA SER A 64 -4.27 28.63 12.54
C SER A 64 -5.64 28.43 11.91
N GLY A 65 -5.68 27.93 10.68
CA GLY A 65 -6.87 27.78 9.85
C GLY A 65 -7.65 26.53 10.19
N VAL A 66 -8.96 26.69 10.38
CA VAL A 66 -9.87 25.56 10.52
C VAL A 66 -10.07 24.93 9.15
N GLY A 67 -9.67 23.67 8.99
CA GLY A 67 -9.95 22.86 7.80
C GLY A 67 -8.88 22.88 6.70
N GLU A 68 -7.90 23.79 6.71
CA GLU A 68 -6.86 23.82 5.66
C GLU A 68 -6.01 22.55 5.64
N LEU A 69 -5.71 21.99 6.82
CA LEU A 69 -5.02 20.70 6.91
C LEU A 69 -5.82 19.61 6.18
N GLN A 70 -7.15 19.60 6.30
CA GLN A 70 -8.00 18.66 5.60
C GLN A 70 -7.94 18.83 4.08
N GLU A 71 -7.95 20.07 3.59
CA GLU A 71 -7.81 20.35 2.16
C GLU A 71 -6.46 19.89 1.58
N LEU A 72 -5.38 20.02 2.37
CA LEU A 72 -4.07 19.49 2.00
C LEU A 72 -4.09 17.95 1.97
N ILE A 73 -4.71 17.32 2.97
CA ILE A 73 -4.88 15.86 3.03
C ILE A 73 -5.54 15.34 1.76
N GLU A 74 -6.60 16.01 1.28
CA GLU A 74 -7.31 15.62 0.06
C GLU A 74 -6.46 15.64 -1.22
N LEU A 75 -5.37 16.40 -1.25
CA LEU A 75 -4.42 16.42 -2.38
C LEU A 75 -3.28 15.41 -2.25
N VAL A 76 -2.95 15.02 -1.01
CA VAL A 76 -1.83 14.12 -0.70
C VAL A 76 -2.27 12.66 -0.63
N VAL A 77 -3.53 12.38 -0.30
CA VAL A 77 -4.10 11.04 -0.45
C VAL A 77 -4.09 10.65 -1.92
N VAL A 78 -3.52 9.49 -2.24
CA VAL A 78 -3.55 8.91 -3.59
C VAL A 78 -4.69 7.89 -3.67
N PRO A 79 -5.86 8.24 -4.24
CA PRO A 79 -6.97 7.30 -4.35
C PRO A 79 -6.76 6.36 -5.54
N GLU A 80 -5.87 5.38 -5.42
CA GLU A 80 -5.79 4.28 -6.38
C GLU A 80 -6.68 3.12 -5.95
N THR A 81 -7.85 3.00 -6.57
CA THR A 81 -8.78 1.89 -6.36
C THR A 81 -9.50 1.51 -7.66
N TRP A 82 -10.04 0.29 -7.72
CA TRP A 82 -10.83 -0.22 -8.84
C TRP A 82 -11.70 -1.38 -8.37
N PHE A 83 -12.77 -1.65 -9.11
CA PHE A 83 -13.71 -2.73 -8.78
C PHE A 83 -13.03 -4.10 -8.81
N PHE A 84 -13.38 -4.94 -7.82
CA PHE A 84 -12.86 -6.29 -7.65
C PHE A 84 -11.33 -6.39 -7.59
N ARG A 85 -10.66 -5.37 -7.04
CA ARG A 85 -9.24 -5.46 -6.65
C ARG A 85 -9.06 -6.60 -5.64
N ASP A 86 -8.10 -7.50 -5.88
CA ASP A 86 -7.92 -8.80 -5.20
C ASP A 86 -9.25 -9.54 -4.98
N ARG A 87 -9.87 -9.92 -6.11
CA ARG A 87 -11.20 -10.54 -6.22
C ARG A 87 -11.42 -11.70 -5.24
N GLU A 88 -10.39 -12.46 -4.94
CA GLU A 88 -10.39 -13.66 -4.11
C GLU A 88 -10.78 -13.35 -2.66
N ALA A 89 -10.38 -12.18 -2.13
CA ALA A 89 -10.81 -11.71 -0.81
C ALA A 89 -12.31 -11.40 -0.79
N ILE A 90 -12.81 -10.74 -1.84
CA ILE A 90 -14.22 -10.37 -1.99
C ILE A 90 -15.10 -11.62 -2.11
N LEU A 91 -14.69 -12.58 -2.95
CA LEU A 91 -15.40 -13.85 -3.10
C LEU A 91 -15.38 -14.70 -1.82
N ALA A 92 -14.27 -14.66 -1.07
CA ALA A 92 -14.17 -15.34 0.23
C ALA A 92 -15.22 -14.78 1.21
N VAL A 93 -15.35 -13.46 1.31
CA VAL A 93 -16.35 -12.84 2.20
C VAL A 93 -17.77 -13.17 1.77
N ALA A 94 -18.07 -13.13 0.47
CA ALA A 94 -19.40 -13.49 -0.02
C ALA A 94 -19.78 -14.92 0.38
N ARG A 95 -18.84 -15.86 0.23
CA ARG A 95 -19.02 -17.26 0.65
C ARG A 95 -19.21 -17.37 2.17
N LEU A 96 -18.32 -16.75 2.96
CA LEU A 96 -18.35 -16.85 4.42
C LEU A 96 -19.61 -16.22 5.03
N ALA A 97 -20.05 -15.08 4.51
CA ALA A 97 -21.29 -14.41 4.92
C ALA A 97 -22.51 -15.30 4.66
N ARG A 98 -22.59 -15.92 3.46
CA ARG A 98 -23.65 -16.86 3.12
C ARG A 98 -23.65 -18.08 4.03
N GLU A 99 -22.49 -18.68 4.30
CA GLU A 99 -22.35 -19.80 5.22
C GLU A 99 -22.81 -19.43 6.64
N LYS A 100 -22.51 -18.22 7.11
CA LYS A 100 -22.93 -17.70 8.42
C LYS A 100 -24.45 -17.61 8.52
N ILE A 101 -25.11 -17.06 7.50
CA ILE A 101 -26.57 -16.92 7.45
C ILE A 101 -27.26 -18.29 7.44
N ILE A 102 -26.78 -19.23 6.62
CA ILE A 102 -27.37 -20.58 6.52
C ILE A 102 -27.25 -21.34 7.85
N ARG A 103 -26.16 -21.14 8.61
CA ARG A 103 -25.93 -21.84 9.89
C ARG A 103 -26.73 -21.27 11.07
N ALA A 104 -27.30 -20.08 10.93
CA ALA A 104 -28.06 -19.40 11.98
C ALA A 104 -29.47 -18.98 11.51
N PRO A 105 -30.32 -19.91 11.04
CA PRO A 105 -31.62 -19.58 10.45
C PRO A 105 -32.60 -18.96 11.47
N ASP A 106 -32.49 -19.35 12.75
CA ASP A 106 -33.32 -18.80 13.83
C ASP A 106 -32.89 -17.39 14.27
N ALA A 107 -31.68 -16.97 13.90
CA ALA A 107 -31.22 -15.61 14.07
C ALA A 107 -31.73 -14.76 12.90
N SER A 108 -33.05 -14.78 12.68
CA SER A 108 -33.76 -14.13 11.57
C SER A 108 -33.51 -12.62 11.41
N ASN A 109 -32.80 -12.01 12.37
CA ASN A 109 -32.36 -10.61 12.38
C ASN A 109 -30.82 -10.41 12.43
N ALA A 110 -30.02 -11.48 12.29
CA ALA A 110 -28.57 -11.38 12.31
C ALA A 110 -28.07 -10.77 10.99
N THR A 111 -27.79 -9.47 11.03
CA THR A 111 -27.19 -8.74 9.90
C THR A 111 -25.68 -8.96 9.89
N VAL A 112 -25.14 -9.44 8.77
CA VAL A 112 -23.70 -9.50 8.53
C VAL A 112 -23.17 -8.08 8.37
N ARG A 113 -22.27 -7.66 9.25
CA ARG A 113 -21.67 -6.33 9.25
C ARG A 113 -20.28 -6.37 8.63
N ILE A 114 -20.07 -5.58 7.59
CA ILE A 114 -18.78 -5.46 6.91
C ILE A 114 -18.26 -4.03 7.01
N LEU A 115 -16.96 -3.87 7.27
CA LEU A 115 -16.27 -2.57 7.25
C LEU A 115 -15.24 -2.55 6.10
N SER A 116 -15.23 -1.51 5.27
CA SER A 116 -14.15 -1.21 4.33
C SER A 116 -13.47 0.09 4.76
N LEU A 117 -12.17 0.01 5.08
CA LEU A 117 -11.43 1.09 5.74
C LEU A 117 -9.93 1.07 5.35
N PRO A 118 -9.43 2.05 4.57
CA PRO A 118 -10.18 3.10 3.89
C PRO A 118 -11.00 2.57 2.72
N CYS A 119 -12.13 3.23 2.41
CA CYS A 119 -12.98 2.85 1.28
C CYS A 119 -12.70 3.62 -0.03
N SER A 120 -11.89 4.67 0.02
CA SER A 120 -11.58 5.56 -1.12
C SER A 120 -12.86 6.01 -1.85
N THR A 121 -12.88 5.96 -3.17
CA THR A 121 -14.00 6.33 -4.04
C THR A 121 -15.10 5.26 -4.12
N GLY A 122 -15.10 4.25 -3.24
CA GLY A 122 -16.23 3.33 -3.03
C GLY A 122 -16.18 2.03 -3.82
N GLU A 123 -15.21 1.83 -4.70
CA GLU A 123 -15.13 0.60 -5.52
C GLU A 123 -15.03 -0.67 -4.67
N GLU A 124 -14.28 -0.67 -3.56
CA GLU A 124 -14.15 -1.84 -2.68
C GLU A 124 -15.47 -2.22 -2.00
N PRO A 125 -16.15 -1.34 -1.22
CA PRO A 125 -17.39 -1.72 -0.56
C PRO A 125 -18.49 -2.07 -1.56
N TYR A 126 -18.54 -1.42 -2.73
CA TYR A 126 -19.50 -1.80 -3.77
C TYR A 126 -19.17 -3.14 -4.43
N SER A 127 -17.89 -3.49 -4.61
CA SER A 127 -17.51 -4.84 -5.06
C SER A 127 -17.97 -5.92 -4.09
N ILE A 128 -17.86 -5.66 -2.78
CA ILE A 128 -18.34 -6.56 -1.73
C ILE A 128 -19.87 -6.69 -1.79
N ALA A 129 -20.59 -5.57 -1.94
CA ALA A 129 -22.05 -5.57 -2.05
C ALA A 129 -22.52 -6.41 -3.26
N MET A 130 -21.95 -6.17 -4.44
CA MET A 130 -22.25 -6.94 -5.65
C MET A 130 -21.99 -8.44 -5.44
N ALA A 131 -20.85 -8.80 -4.85
CA ALA A 131 -20.51 -10.20 -4.60
C ALA A 131 -21.45 -10.89 -3.61
N LEU A 132 -21.91 -10.19 -2.57
CA LEU A 132 -22.87 -10.71 -1.59
C LEU A 132 -24.24 -10.97 -2.24
N LEU A 133 -24.72 -10.01 -3.04
CA LEU A 133 -25.98 -10.14 -3.79
C LEU A 133 -25.91 -11.32 -4.77
N GLU A 134 -24.81 -11.45 -5.52
CA GLU A 134 -24.59 -12.55 -6.45
C GLU A 134 -24.46 -13.92 -5.75
N ALA A 135 -23.94 -13.95 -4.52
CA ALA A 135 -23.92 -15.15 -3.70
C ALA A 135 -25.30 -15.52 -3.12
N GLY A 136 -26.33 -14.70 -3.36
CA GLY A 136 -27.69 -14.90 -2.86
C GLY A 136 -27.84 -14.58 -1.38
N VAL A 137 -26.98 -13.71 -0.83
CA VAL A 137 -27.17 -13.15 0.51
C VAL A 137 -28.31 -12.13 0.45
N PRO A 138 -29.38 -12.28 1.26
CA PRO A 138 -30.51 -11.35 1.22
C PRO A 138 -30.07 -9.92 1.60
N PRO A 139 -30.51 -8.87 0.86
CA PRO A 139 -30.17 -7.48 1.15
C PRO A 139 -30.43 -7.05 2.60
N ALA A 140 -31.52 -7.54 3.20
CA ALA A 140 -31.87 -7.22 4.59
C ALA A 140 -30.94 -7.87 5.64
N GLN A 141 -30.04 -8.76 5.23
CA GLN A 141 -29.17 -9.53 6.13
C GLN A 141 -27.70 -9.13 6.02
N PHE A 142 -27.37 -8.04 5.34
CA PHE A 142 -26.03 -7.47 5.42
C PHE A 142 -26.04 -5.95 5.36
N ARG A 143 -24.96 -5.36 5.87
CA ARG A 143 -24.70 -3.93 5.77
C ARG A 143 -23.20 -3.71 5.68
N ILE A 144 -22.80 -2.80 4.79
CA ILE A 144 -21.39 -2.44 4.60
C ILE A 144 -21.22 -0.99 5.03
N ASP A 145 -20.26 -0.72 5.92
CA ASP A 145 -19.83 0.63 6.23
C ASP A 145 -18.51 0.90 5.49
N GLY A 146 -18.50 1.96 4.67
CA GLY A 146 -17.30 2.48 4.01
C GLY A 146 -16.79 3.70 4.77
N VAL A 147 -15.54 3.67 5.24
CA VAL A 147 -14.97 4.77 6.01
C VAL A 147 -13.71 5.30 5.33
N ASP A 148 -13.59 6.62 5.21
CA ASP A 148 -12.40 7.26 4.66
C ASP A 148 -12.13 8.62 5.33
N ILE A 149 -10.88 9.09 5.24
CA ILE A 149 -10.44 10.40 5.73
C ILE A 149 -10.57 11.50 4.66
N CYS A 150 -10.85 11.16 3.40
CA CYS A 150 -10.97 12.11 2.30
C CYS A 150 -12.45 12.40 1.98
N HIS A 151 -12.92 13.64 2.20
CA HIS A 151 -14.32 13.99 1.88
C HIS A 151 -14.59 13.93 0.38
N ARG A 152 -13.64 14.34 -0.46
CA ARG A 152 -13.78 14.22 -1.94
C ARG A 152 -13.98 12.77 -2.38
N SER A 153 -13.23 11.84 -1.82
CA SER A 153 -13.37 10.41 -2.13
C SER A 153 -14.74 9.88 -1.69
N LEU A 154 -15.19 10.23 -0.48
CA LEU A 154 -16.52 9.84 0.01
C LEU A 154 -17.65 10.44 -0.81
N ALA A 155 -17.53 11.70 -1.23
CA ALA A 155 -18.52 12.34 -2.10
C ALA A 155 -18.58 11.66 -3.48
N ALA A 156 -17.45 11.22 -4.02
CA ALA A 156 -17.42 10.40 -5.23
C ALA A 156 -18.06 9.02 -5.02
N ALA A 157 -17.76 8.38 -3.89
CA ALA A 157 -18.35 7.10 -3.51
C ALA A 157 -19.89 7.18 -3.39
N GLN A 158 -20.40 8.22 -2.73
CA GLN A 158 -21.85 8.46 -2.59
C GLN A 158 -22.53 8.75 -3.93
N ARG A 159 -21.83 9.46 -4.84
CA ARG A 159 -22.31 9.71 -6.21
C ARG A 159 -22.45 8.40 -6.99
N ALA A 160 -21.53 7.46 -6.76
CA ALA A 160 -21.52 6.12 -7.37
C ALA A 160 -21.55 6.14 -8.91
N VAL A 161 -20.84 7.11 -9.50
CA VAL A 161 -20.65 7.25 -10.94
C VAL A 161 -19.16 7.10 -11.23
N TYR A 162 -18.82 6.17 -12.11
CA TYR A 162 -17.46 5.70 -12.31
C TYR A 162 -17.06 5.76 -13.78
N GLY A 163 -15.86 6.26 -14.04
CA GLY A 163 -15.26 6.27 -15.38
C GLY A 163 -14.48 4.98 -15.66
N ARG A 164 -13.91 4.89 -16.86
CA ARG A 164 -13.18 3.71 -17.36
C ARG A 164 -12.07 3.21 -16.43
N ASN A 165 -11.41 4.10 -15.69
CA ASN A 165 -10.26 3.75 -14.85
C ASN A 165 -10.62 2.88 -13.63
N SER A 166 -11.88 2.91 -13.18
CA SER A 166 -12.40 2.08 -12.09
C SER A 166 -12.67 0.64 -12.54
N PHE A 167 -12.70 0.38 -13.86
CA PHE A 167 -12.93 -0.94 -14.45
C PHE A 167 -11.63 -1.48 -15.05
N ARG A 168 -10.94 -2.36 -14.31
CA ARG A 168 -9.65 -2.93 -14.71
C ARG A 168 -9.74 -4.44 -14.89
N GLY A 169 -8.92 -4.97 -15.80
CA GLY A 169 -8.86 -6.41 -16.08
C GLY A 169 -9.86 -6.87 -17.14
N LYS A 170 -9.97 -8.20 -17.29
CA LYS A 170 -10.81 -8.84 -18.33
C LYS A 170 -12.20 -9.24 -17.83
N GLN A 171 -12.35 -9.48 -16.53
CA GLN A 171 -13.60 -9.93 -15.91
C GLN A 171 -14.47 -8.72 -15.57
N LEU A 172 -15.21 -8.20 -16.53
CA LEU A 172 -16.07 -7.03 -16.38
C LEU A 172 -17.57 -7.37 -16.48
N GLU A 173 -17.94 -8.64 -16.37
CA GLU A 173 -19.32 -9.13 -16.50
C GLU A 173 -20.21 -8.64 -15.34
N TYR A 174 -19.63 -8.21 -14.22
CA TYR A 174 -20.37 -7.54 -13.15
C TYR A 174 -20.85 -6.14 -13.59
N ARG A 175 -20.15 -5.49 -14.52
CA ARG A 175 -20.51 -4.14 -14.97
C ARG A 175 -21.85 -4.16 -15.70
N GLU A 176 -22.04 -5.12 -16.58
CA GLU A 176 -23.30 -5.30 -17.34
C GLU A 176 -24.48 -5.68 -16.44
N ARG A 177 -24.23 -6.19 -15.24
CA ARG A 177 -25.26 -6.66 -14.30
C ARG A 177 -25.65 -5.64 -13.24
N HIS A 178 -24.77 -4.72 -12.90
CA HIS A 178 -24.93 -3.82 -11.74
C HIS A 178 -24.71 -2.34 -12.08
N PHE A 179 -24.48 -2.00 -13.34
CA PHE A 179 -24.31 -0.63 -13.78
C PHE A 179 -25.18 -0.34 -14.98
N THR A 180 -25.64 0.90 -15.04
CA THR A 180 -26.31 1.49 -16.18
C THR A 180 -25.37 2.49 -16.85
N ASP A 181 -25.46 2.59 -18.18
CA ASP A 181 -24.71 3.61 -18.92
C ASP A 181 -25.17 4.99 -18.44
N GLY A 182 -24.21 5.81 -18.01
CA GLY A 182 -24.42 7.14 -17.46
C GLY A 182 -24.55 8.21 -18.54
N HIS A 183 -24.50 9.48 -18.13
CA HIS A 183 -24.55 10.61 -19.05
C HIS A 183 -23.32 10.66 -19.97
N GLU A 184 -23.54 10.62 -21.29
CA GLU A 184 -22.51 10.96 -22.28
C GLU A 184 -22.28 12.48 -22.27
N GLY A 185 -21.37 12.95 -21.40
CA GLY A 185 -20.98 14.35 -21.30
C GLY A 185 -19.49 14.54 -21.56
N ALA A 186 -19.13 15.47 -22.45
CA ALA A 186 -17.74 15.88 -22.73
C ALA A 186 -16.78 14.75 -23.16
N GLY A 187 -17.26 13.74 -23.87
CA GLY A 187 -16.42 12.66 -24.42
C GLY A 187 -15.95 11.63 -23.40
N GLN A 188 -16.53 11.60 -22.20
CA GLN A 188 -16.32 10.56 -21.20
C GLN A 188 -17.59 9.72 -21.07
N HIS A 189 -17.41 8.41 -21.14
CA HIS A 189 -18.47 7.44 -20.88
C HIS A 189 -18.36 7.02 -19.42
N ASP A 190 -19.37 7.40 -18.64
CA ASP A 190 -19.47 7.08 -17.24
C ASP A 190 -20.50 5.98 -17.03
N TRP A 191 -20.36 5.23 -15.93
CA TRP A 191 -21.29 4.18 -15.51
C TRP A 191 -21.85 4.50 -14.15
N ALA A 192 -23.18 4.51 -14.03
CA ALA A 192 -23.88 4.70 -12.77
C ALA A 192 -24.16 3.34 -12.14
N LEU A 193 -23.81 3.18 -10.86
CA LEU A 193 -24.07 1.95 -10.12
C LEU A 193 -25.57 1.83 -9.79
N ASP A 194 -26.10 0.61 -9.88
CA ASP A 194 -27.50 0.34 -9.59
C ASP A 194 -27.87 0.61 -8.13
N GLU A 195 -29.07 1.14 -7.94
CA GLU A 195 -29.55 1.61 -6.63
C GLU A 195 -29.61 0.48 -5.58
N ASP A 196 -29.96 -0.73 -6.00
CA ASP A 196 -30.03 -1.91 -5.13
C ASP A 196 -28.67 -2.25 -4.49
N VAL A 197 -27.57 -1.98 -5.20
CA VAL A 197 -26.21 -2.12 -4.68
C VAL A 197 -25.84 -0.92 -3.81
N ARG A 198 -26.20 0.29 -4.27
CA ARG A 198 -25.87 1.55 -3.57
C ARG A 198 -26.41 1.58 -2.15
N GLN A 199 -27.64 1.12 -1.94
CA GLN A 199 -28.31 1.15 -0.64
C GLN A 199 -27.70 0.20 0.40
N GLN A 200 -26.84 -0.74 -0.01
CA GLN A 200 -26.16 -1.67 0.91
C GLN A 200 -24.96 -1.03 1.62
N VAL A 201 -24.48 0.12 1.14
CA VAL A 201 -23.25 0.76 1.62
C VAL A 201 -23.56 2.09 2.28
N ALA A 202 -23.16 2.26 3.54
CA ALA A 202 -23.20 3.52 4.26
C ALA A 202 -21.80 4.12 4.36
N PHE A 203 -21.62 5.32 3.82
CA PHE A 203 -20.34 6.03 3.88
C PHE A 203 -20.25 6.94 5.09
N ARG A 204 -19.09 6.94 5.74
CA ARG A 204 -18.79 7.77 6.92
C ARG A 204 -17.40 8.38 6.79
N PHE A 205 -17.30 9.65 7.13
CA PHE A 205 -16.00 10.27 7.35
C PHE A 205 -15.39 9.76 8.65
N GLY A 206 -14.12 9.39 8.63
CA GLY A 206 -13.42 8.96 9.83
C GLY A 206 -11.94 8.75 9.64
N ASN A 207 -11.18 9.13 10.65
CA ASN A 207 -9.75 8.89 10.74
C ASN A 207 -9.49 7.74 11.73
N MET A 208 -8.97 6.61 11.25
CA MET A 208 -8.68 5.42 12.05
C MET A 208 -7.78 5.70 13.26
N LEU A 209 -6.90 6.69 13.15
CA LEU A 209 -5.92 7.01 14.18
C LEU A 209 -6.48 7.94 15.26
N SER A 210 -7.71 8.44 15.09
CA SER A 210 -8.36 9.27 16.10
C SER A 210 -8.68 8.46 17.37
N PRO A 211 -8.46 9.01 18.58
CA PRO A 211 -8.64 8.29 19.85
C PRO A 211 -10.04 7.67 20.06
N ASP A 212 -11.07 8.31 19.50
CA ASP A 212 -12.47 7.89 19.64
C ASP A 212 -13.04 7.23 18.38
N PHE A 213 -12.17 6.88 17.42
CA PHE A 213 -12.58 6.26 16.16
C PHE A 213 -13.43 5.01 16.40
N MET A 214 -14.72 5.10 16.08
CA MET A 214 -15.68 4.00 16.21
C MET A 214 -15.61 3.29 17.58
N ARG A 215 -15.42 4.04 18.68
CA ARG A 215 -15.27 3.44 20.02
C ARG A 215 -16.51 2.67 20.48
N ASN A 216 -17.70 3.16 20.10
CA ASN A 216 -18.99 2.59 20.50
C ASN A 216 -19.70 1.83 19.37
N GLU A 217 -18.99 1.54 18.28
CA GLU A 217 -19.57 0.82 17.14
C GLU A 217 -19.68 -0.67 17.47
N ALA A 218 -20.77 -1.31 17.05
CA ALA A 218 -20.90 -2.76 17.19
C ALA A 218 -19.84 -3.47 16.33
N PRO A 219 -19.29 -4.62 16.79
CA PRO A 219 -18.27 -5.35 16.06
C PRO A 219 -18.69 -5.71 14.63
N TYR A 220 -17.69 -5.90 13.76
CA TYR A 220 -17.84 -6.28 12.37
C TYR A 220 -17.45 -7.74 12.16
N ASP A 221 -18.25 -8.45 11.37
CA ASP A 221 -17.96 -9.83 10.96
C ASP A 221 -16.78 -9.89 10.00
N PHE A 222 -16.69 -8.90 9.11
CA PHE A 222 -15.63 -8.81 8.12
C PHE A 222 -15.09 -7.39 8.07
N ILE A 223 -13.77 -7.24 8.07
CA ILE A 223 -13.10 -5.94 7.94
C ILE A 223 -12.10 -6.02 6.79
N PHE A 224 -12.21 -5.10 5.84
CA PHE A 224 -11.22 -4.87 4.79
C PHE A 224 -10.38 -3.66 5.17
N CYS A 225 -9.06 -3.85 5.25
CA CYS A 225 -8.09 -2.79 5.44
C CYS A 225 -6.89 -3.04 4.53
N ARG A 226 -6.99 -2.52 3.30
CA ARG A 226 -6.11 -2.92 2.20
C ARG A 226 -5.43 -1.73 1.57
N ASN A 227 -4.16 -1.92 1.25
CA ASN A 227 -3.33 -0.98 0.52
C ASN A 227 -3.22 0.41 1.19
N VAL A 228 -3.28 0.46 2.52
CA VAL A 228 -3.15 1.70 3.31
C VAL A 228 -2.03 1.59 4.34
N LEU A 229 -1.88 0.42 4.98
CA LEU A 229 -0.93 0.23 6.08
C LEU A 229 0.51 0.30 5.58
N ILE A 230 0.73 0.07 4.29
CA ILE A 230 2.03 0.25 3.62
C ILE A 230 2.54 1.70 3.66
N TYR A 231 1.66 2.68 3.88
CA TYR A 231 2.02 4.09 4.00
C TYR A 231 2.27 4.53 5.43
N PHE A 232 2.06 3.65 6.41
CA PHE A 232 2.23 3.97 7.82
C PHE A 232 3.60 3.51 8.32
N ASP A 233 4.16 4.24 9.28
CA ASP A 233 5.33 3.77 10.01
C ASP A 233 4.96 2.62 10.97
N ARG A 234 5.97 1.96 11.56
CA ARG A 234 5.75 0.76 12.38
C ARG A 234 4.85 1.01 13.59
N ASP A 235 4.93 2.17 14.22
CA ASP A 235 4.16 2.47 15.43
C ASP A 235 2.70 2.71 15.04
N VAL A 236 2.46 3.46 13.96
CA VAL A 236 1.14 3.70 13.40
C VAL A 236 0.52 2.40 12.87
N GLN A 237 1.29 1.53 12.22
CA GLN A 237 0.82 0.20 11.79
C GLN A 237 0.33 -0.63 12.97
N GLN A 238 1.05 -0.62 14.10
CA GLN A 238 0.63 -1.34 15.30
C GLN A 238 -0.66 -0.77 15.88
N GLN A 239 -0.78 0.55 15.96
CA GLN A 239 -2.00 1.23 16.39
C GLN A 239 -3.18 0.87 15.47
N ALA A 240 -2.98 0.91 14.16
CA ALA A 240 -3.99 0.55 13.17
C ALA A 240 -4.47 -0.89 13.37
N VAL A 241 -3.56 -1.86 13.52
CA VAL A 241 -3.93 -3.26 13.76
C VAL A 241 -4.71 -3.42 15.07
N GLN A 242 -4.36 -2.70 16.14
CA GLN A 242 -5.14 -2.72 17.39
C GLN A 242 -6.57 -2.20 17.19
N VAL A 243 -6.75 -1.16 16.37
CA VAL A 243 -8.08 -0.64 16.01
C VAL A 243 -8.89 -1.69 15.24
N LEU A 244 -8.28 -2.35 14.25
CA LEU A 244 -8.92 -3.42 13.48
C LEU A 244 -9.32 -4.59 14.38
N GLU A 245 -8.42 -5.05 15.25
CA GLU A 245 -8.72 -6.15 16.18
C GLU A 245 -9.85 -5.78 17.15
N ARG A 246 -9.91 -4.54 17.65
CA ARG A 246 -10.97 -4.07 18.54
C ARG A 246 -12.34 -4.04 17.85
N LEU A 247 -12.39 -3.66 16.58
CA LEU A 247 -13.62 -3.59 15.79
C LEU A 247 -14.08 -4.96 15.28
N LEU A 248 -13.23 -5.98 15.35
CA LEU A 248 -13.51 -7.32 14.85
C LEU A 248 -14.40 -8.11 15.81
N ASP A 249 -15.45 -8.72 15.28
CA ASP A 249 -16.24 -9.71 16.00
C ASP A 249 -15.39 -10.93 16.42
N ARG A 250 -15.85 -11.65 17.44
CA ARG A 250 -15.15 -12.82 17.99
C ARG A 250 -14.83 -13.88 16.93
N ASP A 251 -15.76 -14.14 16.02
CA ASP A 251 -15.61 -15.10 14.92
C ASP A 251 -15.34 -14.42 13.56
N GLY A 252 -15.05 -13.11 13.57
CA GLY A 252 -14.84 -12.30 12.38
C GLY A 252 -13.50 -12.52 11.68
N CYS A 253 -13.38 -12.00 10.46
CA CYS A 253 -12.16 -12.02 9.66
C CYS A 253 -11.71 -10.63 9.19
N ILE A 254 -10.40 -10.38 9.20
CA ILE A 254 -9.75 -9.20 8.63
C ILE A 254 -9.09 -9.57 7.30
N PHE A 255 -9.31 -8.79 6.26
CA PHE A 255 -8.71 -8.93 4.93
C PHE A 255 -7.78 -7.76 4.68
N VAL A 256 -6.53 -8.05 4.36
CA VAL A 256 -5.49 -7.04 4.09
C VAL A 256 -4.84 -7.28 2.72
N GLY A 257 -4.10 -6.30 2.21
CA GLY A 257 -3.38 -6.45 0.96
C GLY A 257 -2.20 -7.42 1.11
N PRO A 258 -1.69 -7.98 -0.01
CA PRO A 258 -0.57 -8.94 0.02
C PRO A 258 0.67 -8.42 0.77
N ALA A 259 0.98 -7.13 0.62
CA ALA A 259 2.13 -6.48 1.27
C ALA A 259 1.93 -6.23 2.78
N GLU A 260 0.70 -6.35 3.29
CA GLU A 260 0.30 -6.02 4.65
C GLU A 260 0.07 -7.26 5.51
N ALA A 261 -0.03 -8.43 4.87
CA ALA A 261 -0.27 -9.72 5.51
C ALA A 261 0.68 -10.02 6.68
N GLY A 262 1.95 -9.59 6.57
CA GLY A 262 2.94 -9.74 7.64
C GLY A 262 2.57 -9.04 8.95
N LEU A 263 1.79 -7.96 8.90
CA LEU A 263 1.36 -7.19 10.08
C LEU A 263 0.34 -7.96 10.93
N LEU A 264 -0.40 -8.88 10.31
CA LEU A 264 -1.48 -9.64 10.94
C LEU A 264 -1.00 -10.98 11.51
N LEU A 265 0.23 -11.41 11.20
CA LEU A 265 0.83 -12.64 11.72
C LEU A 265 1.25 -12.47 13.19
N LYS A 266 0.28 -12.55 14.09
CA LYS A 266 0.46 -12.47 15.55
C LYS A 266 0.16 -13.83 16.21
N PRO A 267 0.67 -14.11 17.43
CA PRO A 267 0.47 -15.40 18.09
C PRO A 267 -1.01 -15.82 18.25
N HIS A 268 -1.91 -14.85 18.42
CA HIS A 268 -3.36 -15.03 18.59
C HIS A 268 -4.19 -14.87 17.31
N ILE A 269 -3.56 -14.63 16.16
CA ILE A 269 -4.21 -14.50 14.85
C ILE A 269 -3.69 -15.60 13.92
N GLU A 270 -4.54 -16.13 13.07
CA GLU A 270 -4.20 -17.13 12.04
C GLU A 270 -4.81 -16.78 10.68
N SER A 271 -4.23 -17.30 9.61
CA SER A 271 -4.87 -17.24 8.29
C SER A 271 -6.15 -18.07 8.28
N ILE A 272 -7.15 -17.61 7.52
CA ILE A 272 -8.38 -18.36 7.28
C ILE A 272 -8.20 -19.53 6.31
N GLY A 273 -7.02 -19.68 5.69
CA GLY A 273 -6.70 -20.81 4.81
C GLY A 273 -7.34 -20.76 3.43
N ILE A 274 -7.92 -19.62 3.03
CA ILE A 274 -8.45 -19.41 1.67
C ILE A 274 -7.33 -18.80 0.81
N PRO A 275 -6.87 -19.49 -0.26
CA PRO A 275 -5.80 -19.00 -1.12
C PRO A 275 -6.06 -17.60 -1.65
N LEU A 276 -5.01 -16.76 -1.68
CA LEU A 276 -5.02 -15.40 -2.24
C LEU A 276 -6.01 -14.40 -1.62
N SER A 277 -6.79 -14.82 -0.61
CA SER A 277 -7.71 -13.93 0.10
C SER A 277 -7.03 -13.00 1.09
N PHE A 278 -5.84 -13.37 1.58
CA PHE A 278 -5.13 -12.68 2.66
C PHE A 278 -6.05 -12.38 3.87
N GLY A 279 -6.97 -13.30 4.15
CA GLY A 279 -7.87 -13.24 5.29
C GLY A 279 -7.26 -13.84 6.56
N PHE A 280 -7.51 -13.17 7.68
CA PHE A 280 -7.00 -13.51 9.00
C PHE A 280 -8.13 -13.50 10.04
N ARG A 281 -8.05 -14.37 11.04
CA ARG A 281 -9.02 -14.44 12.14
C ARG A 281 -8.32 -14.70 13.47
N ARG A 282 -9.03 -14.45 14.57
CA ARG A 282 -8.56 -14.85 15.90
C ARG A 282 -8.48 -16.38 15.97
N LYS A 283 -7.38 -16.90 16.53
CA LYS A 283 -7.27 -18.33 16.80
C LYS A 283 -8.36 -18.75 17.76
N LYS A 284 -9.08 -19.81 17.42
CA LYS A 284 -10.00 -20.44 18.38
C LYS A 284 -9.14 -21.09 19.46
N VAL A 285 -9.30 -20.63 20.70
CA VAL A 285 -8.81 -21.39 21.85
C VAL A 285 -9.64 -22.66 21.88
N VAL A 286 -9.09 -23.74 21.33
CA VAL A 286 -9.64 -25.05 21.54
C VAL A 286 -9.28 -25.38 22.99
N ASP A 287 -10.25 -25.34 23.89
CA ASP A 287 -10.10 -26.00 25.18
C ASP A 287 -9.68 -27.43 24.86
N ARG A 288 -8.43 -27.77 25.16
CA ARG A 288 -7.98 -29.15 25.08
C ARG A 288 -8.80 -29.91 26.10
N VAL A 289 -9.89 -30.52 25.66
CA VAL A 289 -10.40 -31.70 26.36
C VAL A 289 -9.30 -32.73 26.20
N ASP A 290 -8.60 -33.02 27.30
CA ASP A 290 -7.64 -34.11 27.38
C ASP A 290 -8.39 -35.42 27.11
N LEU A 291 -8.59 -35.75 25.84
CA LEU A 291 -8.90 -37.10 25.43
C LEU A 291 -7.59 -37.90 25.55
N PRO A 292 -7.58 -39.02 26.29
CA PRO A 292 -6.38 -39.83 26.41
C PRO A 292 -5.94 -40.28 25.02
N LEU A 293 -4.72 -39.90 24.64
CA LEU A 293 -4.12 -40.33 23.39
C LEU A 293 -4.01 -41.86 23.38
N PRO A 294 -4.41 -42.54 22.29
CA PRO A 294 -4.09 -43.96 22.14
C PRO A 294 -2.56 -44.13 22.13
N PRO A 295 -2.03 -45.24 22.68
CA PRO A 295 -0.60 -45.44 22.79
C PRO A 295 0.03 -45.42 21.39
N LEU A 296 0.95 -44.48 21.18
CA LEU A 296 1.78 -44.41 19.98
C LEU A 296 2.61 -45.70 19.88
N LYS A 297 2.39 -46.48 18.82
CA LYS A 297 3.29 -47.57 18.46
C LYS A 297 4.64 -46.96 18.09
N MET A 298 5.68 -47.27 18.88
CA MET A 298 7.06 -46.89 18.58
C MET A 298 7.45 -47.41 17.19
N VAL A 299 7.69 -46.48 16.27
CA VAL A 299 8.46 -46.76 15.06
C VAL A 299 9.94 -46.70 15.43
N ALA A 300 10.71 -47.68 14.95
CA ALA A 300 12.12 -47.85 15.25
C ALA A 300 12.95 -46.58 14.94
N ALA A 301 13.95 -46.32 15.79
CA ALA A 301 14.77 -45.12 15.79
C ALA A 301 15.53 -44.91 14.46
N ILE A 302 15.41 -43.71 13.91
CA ILE A 302 16.30 -43.19 12.86
C ILE A 302 17.63 -42.82 13.55
N PRO A 303 18.81 -43.18 12.99
CA PRO A 303 20.09 -42.83 13.59
C PRO A 303 20.30 -41.31 13.63
N ARG A 304 20.77 -40.81 14.78
CA ARG A 304 21.11 -39.40 15.01
C ARG A 304 22.25 -38.97 14.08
N ILE A 305 22.02 -37.94 13.28
CA ILE A 305 23.09 -37.16 12.64
C ILE A 305 23.73 -36.31 13.75
N VAL A 306 25.04 -36.47 13.93
CA VAL A 306 25.86 -35.68 14.88
C VAL A 306 26.09 -34.29 14.29
N ALA A 307 25.77 -33.25 15.06
CA ALA A 307 26.02 -31.86 14.68
C ALA A 307 27.54 -31.52 14.73
N PRO A 308 28.07 -30.67 13.83
CA PRO A 308 29.44 -30.18 13.94
C PRO A 308 29.59 -29.14 15.06
N GLU A 309 30.75 -29.14 15.72
CA GLU A 309 31.13 -28.22 16.81
C GLU A 309 31.23 -26.75 16.37
N PRO A 310 31.01 -25.78 17.29
CA PRO A 310 31.08 -24.36 17.00
C PRO A 310 32.53 -23.85 16.89
N ALA A 311 32.77 -22.97 15.91
CA ALA A 311 34.04 -22.29 15.70
C ALA A 311 34.31 -21.21 16.78
N PRO A 312 35.59 -20.89 17.08
CA PRO A 312 35.97 -19.92 18.11
C PRO A 312 35.69 -18.46 17.69
N PRO A 313 35.56 -17.52 18.65
CA PRO A 313 35.17 -16.15 18.36
C PRO A 313 36.34 -15.32 17.79
N LEU A 314 36.06 -14.55 16.73
CA LEU A 314 36.96 -13.54 16.19
C LEU A 314 37.01 -12.30 17.11
N ARG A 315 38.23 -11.88 17.46
CA ARG A 315 38.50 -10.63 18.22
C ARG A 315 38.16 -9.40 17.39
N VAL A 316 37.27 -8.55 17.89
CA VAL A 316 36.99 -7.22 17.33
C VAL A 316 38.05 -6.23 17.82
N ARG A 317 38.71 -5.50 16.90
CA ARG A 317 39.59 -4.36 17.24
C ARG A 317 38.73 -3.11 17.49
N PRO A 318 39.10 -2.25 18.45
CA PRO A 318 38.35 -1.03 18.71
C PRO A 318 38.55 0.00 17.58
N ALA A 319 37.45 0.51 17.04
CA ALA A 319 37.44 1.57 16.05
C ALA A 319 37.92 2.90 16.68
N GLN A 320 38.88 3.54 16.03
CA GLN A 320 39.35 4.87 16.40
C GLN A 320 38.34 5.94 15.98
N VAL A 321 37.97 6.79 16.95
CA VAL A 321 37.21 8.02 16.73
C VAL A 321 38.08 9.02 15.96
N ARG A 322 37.59 9.50 14.81
CA ARG A 322 38.08 10.74 14.19
C ARG A 322 36.90 11.69 13.97
N GLN A 323 36.97 12.82 14.66
CA GLN A 323 36.17 14.02 14.37
C GLN A 323 36.94 14.93 13.40
N ARG A 324 36.24 15.52 12.42
CA ARG A 324 36.29 16.95 12.08
C ARG A 324 35.15 17.32 11.11
N ILE A 325 34.65 18.54 11.29
CA ILE A 325 33.51 19.26 10.66
C ILE A 325 34.13 20.38 9.75
N PRO A 326 33.40 21.20 8.96
CA PRO A 326 32.43 20.99 7.85
C PRO A 326 32.92 21.61 6.51
N GLU A 327 32.32 21.25 5.36
CA GLU A 327 32.23 22.17 4.20
C GLU A 327 31.08 21.78 3.24
N ALA A 328 30.42 22.76 2.64
CA ALA A 328 29.13 22.62 1.96
C ALA A 328 29.23 22.16 0.47
N ALA A 329 28.22 21.35 0.09
CA ALA A 329 27.69 21.01 -1.25
C ALA A 329 28.56 20.21 -2.27
N PRO A 330 28.36 18.87 -2.33
CA PRO A 330 28.57 18.09 -3.57
C PRO A 330 27.55 16.93 -3.79
N SER A 331 26.25 17.10 -3.47
CA SER A 331 25.32 15.96 -3.33
C SER A 331 25.08 15.09 -4.59
N ALA A 332 25.15 15.63 -5.80
CA ALA A 332 24.87 14.85 -7.03
C ALA A 332 26.09 14.02 -7.48
N VAL A 333 27.30 14.60 -7.45
CA VAL A 333 28.54 13.93 -7.88
C VAL A 333 28.90 12.77 -6.94
N VAL A 334 28.60 12.91 -5.64
CA VAL A 334 28.84 11.85 -4.65
C VAL A 334 27.87 10.69 -4.81
N GLN A 335 26.62 10.94 -5.22
CA GLN A 335 25.63 9.88 -5.46
C GLN A 335 25.99 9.04 -6.70
N ASP A 336 26.43 9.69 -7.79
CA ASP A 336 26.87 9.00 -9.00
C ASP A 336 28.12 8.12 -8.76
N ASP A 337 29.08 8.61 -7.97
CA ASP A 337 30.28 7.85 -7.62
C ASP A 337 29.96 6.65 -6.70
N LEU A 338 29.05 6.84 -5.72
CA LEU A 338 28.58 5.75 -4.86
C LEU A 338 27.81 4.67 -5.64
N LEU A 339 26.95 5.06 -6.59
CA LEU A 339 26.21 4.12 -7.43
C LEU A 339 27.15 3.31 -8.34
N ALA A 340 28.15 3.97 -8.93
CA ALA A 340 29.16 3.31 -9.75
C ALA A 340 29.97 2.29 -8.93
N GLN A 341 30.35 2.64 -7.70
CA GLN A 341 31.04 1.73 -6.78
C GLN A 341 30.15 0.54 -6.37
N ALA A 342 28.88 0.79 -6.08
CA ALA A 342 27.91 -0.28 -5.75
C ALA A 342 27.78 -1.27 -6.91
N ARG A 343 27.69 -0.77 -8.15
CA ARG A 343 27.60 -1.62 -9.35
C ARG A 343 28.87 -2.43 -9.57
N ALA A 344 30.05 -1.81 -9.41
CA ALA A 344 31.33 -2.51 -9.51
C ALA A 344 31.49 -3.63 -8.46
N CYS A 345 31.02 -3.41 -7.23
CA CYS A 345 30.99 -4.45 -6.19
C CYS A 345 30.02 -5.59 -6.56
N ALA A 346 28.83 -5.27 -7.09
CA ALA A 346 27.86 -6.27 -7.53
C ALA A 346 28.42 -7.12 -8.69
N ASP A 347 29.05 -6.49 -9.68
CA ASP A 347 29.67 -7.16 -10.84
C ASP A 347 30.81 -8.10 -10.45
N ARG A 348 31.51 -7.81 -9.34
CA ARG A 348 32.55 -8.67 -8.75
C ARG A 348 31.99 -9.78 -7.83
N GLY A 349 30.68 -9.82 -7.61
CA GLY A 349 30.03 -10.78 -6.70
C GLY A 349 30.14 -10.41 -5.22
N GLU A 350 30.59 -9.20 -4.88
CA GLU A 350 30.70 -8.68 -3.51
C GLU A 350 29.32 -8.18 -3.01
N LEU A 351 28.31 -9.07 -3.01
CA LEU A 351 26.91 -8.70 -2.83
C LEU A 351 26.61 -7.97 -1.51
N ALA A 352 27.28 -8.32 -0.42
CA ALA A 352 27.10 -7.67 0.88
C ALA A 352 27.65 -6.22 0.88
N GLN A 353 28.75 -5.98 0.16
CA GLN A 353 29.34 -4.66 0.03
C GLN A 353 28.51 -3.78 -0.92
N ALA A 354 28.02 -4.35 -2.02
CA ALA A 354 27.11 -3.67 -2.94
C ALA A 354 25.81 -3.26 -2.25
N GLU A 355 25.24 -4.13 -1.41
CA GLU A 355 24.04 -3.83 -0.63
C GLU A 355 24.28 -2.70 0.38
N ALA A 356 25.40 -2.73 1.11
CA ALA A 356 25.77 -1.65 2.05
C ALA A 356 25.98 -0.30 1.33
N LEU A 357 26.55 -0.31 0.13
CA LEU A 357 26.70 0.90 -0.69
C LEU A 357 25.35 1.42 -1.20
N CYS A 358 24.43 0.53 -1.59
CA CYS A 358 23.06 0.92 -1.95
C CYS A 358 22.29 1.49 -0.75
N GLU A 359 22.47 0.94 0.45
CA GLU A 359 21.89 1.47 1.68
C GLU A 359 22.44 2.86 2.02
N GLN A 360 23.76 3.07 1.86
CA GLN A 360 24.37 4.39 2.03
C GLN A 360 23.84 5.40 1.01
N LEU A 361 23.68 4.98 -0.25
CA LEU A 361 23.12 5.82 -1.30
C LEU A 361 21.67 6.23 -0.97
N ASN A 362 20.84 5.26 -0.56
CA ASN A 362 19.47 5.50 -0.15
C ASN A 362 19.34 6.32 1.14
N ALA A 363 20.35 6.30 2.02
CA ALA A 363 20.41 7.13 3.22
C ALA A 363 20.63 8.62 2.90
N VAL A 364 21.30 8.93 1.79
CA VAL A 364 21.42 10.31 1.28
C VAL A 364 20.13 10.74 0.58
N GLY A 365 19.47 9.83 -0.13
CA GLY A 365 18.13 10.03 -0.68
C GLY A 365 17.66 8.82 -1.48
N PRO A 366 16.34 8.54 -1.56
CA PRO A 366 15.82 7.42 -2.33
C PRO A 366 16.26 7.49 -3.80
N ASN A 367 16.94 6.46 -4.29
CA ASN A 367 17.47 6.42 -5.64
C ASN A 367 16.92 5.19 -6.40
N ALA A 368 16.38 5.42 -7.59
CA ALA A 368 15.72 4.37 -8.37
C ALA A 368 16.69 3.28 -8.82
N ASP A 369 17.89 3.66 -9.28
CA ASP A 369 18.95 2.73 -9.69
C ASP A 369 19.49 1.92 -8.50
N ALA A 370 19.56 2.52 -7.31
CA ALA A 370 19.95 1.84 -6.09
C ALA A 370 18.96 0.74 -5.70
N TYR A 371 17.66 1.03 -5.72
CA TYR A 371 16.63 0.02 -5.48
C TYR A 371 16.57 -1.03 -6.59
N HIS A 372 16.85 -0.65 -7.83
CA HIS A 372 16.97 -1.63 -8.92
C HIS A 372 18.14 -2.59 -8.67
N LEU A 373 19.31 -2.08 -8.29
CA LEU A 373 20.49 -2.89 -7.98
C LEU A 373 20.29 -3.79 -6.76
N GLN A 374 19.65 -3.29 -5.70
CA GLN A 374 19.24 -4.14 -4.57
C GLN A 374 18.27 -5.24 -5.01
N GLY A 375 17.34 -4.94 -5.93
CA GLY A 375 16.45 -5.93 -6.51
C GLY A 375 17.20 -7.05 -7.23
N LEU A 376 18.23 -6.71 -8.02
CA LEU A 376 19.10 -7.69 -8.68
C LEU A 376 19.88 -8.54 -7.68
N ILE A 377 20.37 -7.94 -6.59
CA ILE A 377 21.07 -8.65 -5.52
C ILE A 377 20.13 -9.65 -4.82
N SER A 378 18.89 -9.24 -4.53
CA SER A 378 17.86 -10.14 -3.96
C SER A 378 17.47 -11.27 -4.91
N ASP A 379 17.37 -10.97 -6.21
CA ASP A 379 17.05 -11.97 -7.24
C ASP A 379 18.18 -13.00 -7.38
N ALA A 380 19.44 -12.54 -7.36
CA ALA A 380 20.62 -13.40 -7.34
C ALA A 380 20.70 -14.30 -6.08
N ARG A 381 20.11 -13.84 -4.96
CA ARG A 381 19.95 -14.63 -3.72
C ARG A 381 18.73 -15.54 -3.72
N GLN A 382 18.00 -15.62 -4.84
CA GLN A 382 16.75 -16.38 -5.01
C GLN A 382 15.60 -15.92 -4.09
N ASP A 383 15.65 -14.67 -3.61
CA ASP A 383 14.55 -14.04 -2.88
C ASP A 383 13.68 -13.22 -3.83
N ALA A 384 12.85 -13.94 -4.60
CA ALA A 384 11.96 -13.34 -5.58
C ALA A 384 10.95 -12.35 -4.94
N SER A 385 10.57 -12.54 -3.68
CA SER A 385 9.66 -11.64 -2.98
C SER A 385 10.34 -10.31 -2.68
N ALA A 386 11.55 -10.33 -2.12
CA ALA A 386 12.31 -9.12 -1.87
C ALA A 386 12.67 -8.39 -3.18
N ALA A 387 13.11 -9.13 -4.20
CA ALA A 387 13.41 -8.58 -5.53
C ALA A 387 12.21 -7.85 -6.13
N GLN A 388 11.02 -8.47 -6.07
CA GLN A 388 9.78 -7.87 -6.57
C GLN A 388 9.44 -6.55 -5.85
N GLN A 389 9.60 -6.50 -4.54
CA GLN A 389 9.37 -5.28 -3.76
C GLN A 389 10.35 -4.16 -4.13
N LEU A 390 11.62 -4.51 -4.32
CA LEU A 390 12.68 -3.56 -4.66
C LEU A 390 12.52 -3.01 -6.10
N TYR A 391 12.16 -3.85 -7.08
CA TYR A 391 11.84 -3.37 -8.42
C TYR A 391 10.62 -2.45 -8.43
N ARG A 392 9.59 -2.75 -7.64
CA ARG A 392 8.43 -1.86 -7.49
C ARG A 392 8.80 -0.51 -6.88
N LYS A 393 9.73 -0.48 -5.93
CA LYS A 393 10.28 0.78 -5.37
C LYS A 393 11.03 1.59 -6.43
N ALA A 394 11.87 0.95 -7.24
CA ALA A 394 12.56 1.62 -8.36
C ALA A 394 11.56 2.22 -9.36
N ILE A 395 10.54 1.46 -9.77
CA ILE A 395 9.47 1.93 -10.67
C ILE A 395 8.62 3.03 -10.02
N TYR A 396 8.43 3.01 -8.71
CA TYR A 396 7.71 4.06 -8.00
C TYR A 396 8.44 5.40 -8.07
N LEU A 397 9.77 5.38 -7.83
CA LEU A 397 10.61 6.58 -7.90
C LEU A 397 10.77 7.09 -9.33
N GLN A 398 10.89 6.17 -10.29
CA GLN A 398 11.03 6.47 -11.70
C GLN A 398 10.09 5.56 -12.53
N PRO A 399 8.86 6.02 -12.85
CA PRO A 399 7.85 5.22 -13.55
C PRO A 399 8.23 4.70 -14.93
N ASP A 400 9.23 5.32 -15.55
CA ASP A 400 9.85 4.99 -16.82
C ASP A 400 11.20 4.25 -16.69
N HIS A 401 11.55 3.79 -15.48
CA HIS A 401 12.79 3.05 -15.22
C HIS A 401 12.78 1.70 -15.93
N ARG A 402 13.33 1.68 -17.14
CA ARG A 402 13.27 0.56 -18.09
C ARG A 402 13.78 -0.75 -17.50
N GLU A 403 14.93 -0.71 -16.83
CA GLU A 403 15.58 -1.94 -16.33
C GLU A 403 14.73 -2.61 -15.24
N ALA A 404 14.28 -1.86 -14.23
CA ALA A 404 13.37 -2.37 -13.21
C ALA A 404 12.04 -2.90 -13.77
N LEU A 405 11.46 -2.26 -14.81
CA LEU A 405 10.27 -2.77 -15.50
C LEU A 405 10.50 -4.14 -16.14
N LEU A 406 11.64 -4.32 -16.81
CA LEU A 406 11.99 -5.59 -17.48
C LEU A 406 12.28 -6.71 -16.48
N HIS A 407 13.01 -6.43 -15.40
CA HIS A 407 13.32 -7.44 -14.38
C HIS A 407 12.07 -7.85 -13.60
N LEU A 408 11.19 -6.90 -13.29
CA LEU A 408 9.89 -7.23 -12.71
C LEU A 408 9.02 -8.04 -13.68
N ALA A 409 9.06 -7.73 -14.98
CA ALA A 409 8.35 -8.51 -16.00
C ALA A 409 8.85 -9.95 -16.07
N ALA A 410 10.17 -10.15 -16.09
CA ALA A 410 10.79 -11.48 -16.07
C ALA A 410 10.39 -12.28 -14.81
N LEU A 411 10.38 -11.62 -13.65
CA LEU A 411 9.99 -12.24 -12.38
C LEU A 411 8.50 -12.63 -12.37
N LEU A 412 7.61 -11.80 -12.94
CA LEU A 412 6.19 -12.14 -13.09
C LEU A 412 5.97 -13.28 -14.08
N ALA A 413 6.70 -13.30 -15.21
CA ALA A 413 6.62 -14.40 -16.17
C ALA A 413 7.09 -15.73 -15.55
N ALA A 414 8.18 -15.71 -14.77
CA ALA A 414 8.66 -16.88 -14.04
C ALA A 414 7.65 -17.40 -12.99
N GLN A 415 6.78 -16.53 -12.49
CA GLN A 415 5.68 -16.86 -11.57
C GLN A 415 4.38 -17.26 -12.28
N GLY A 416 4.36 -17.25 -13.63
CA GLY A 416 3.19 -17.59 -14.44
C GLY A 416 2.22 -16.44 -14.71
N ASP A 417 2.57 -15.20 -14.36
CA ASP A 417 1.80 -13.99 -14.70
C ASP A 417 2.30 -13.37 -16.02
N ASP A 418 2.09 -14.09 -17.12
CA ASP A 418 2.49 -13.65 -18.47
C ASP A 418 1.79 -12.34 -18.88
N ALA A 419 0.57 -12.12 -18.41
CA ALA A 419 -0.19 -10.90 -18.69
C ALA A 419 0.34 -9.68 -17.92
N GLY A 420 0.81 -9.85 -16.69
CA GLY A 420 1.55 -8.84 -15.94
C GLY A 420 2.90 -8.54 -16.57
N ALA A 421 3.63 -9.59 -16.97
CA ALA A 421 4.91 -9.47 -17.65
C ALA A 421 4.81 -8.67 -18.95
N GLN A 422 3.85 -9.01 -19.81
CA GLN A 422 3.63 -8.35 -21.10
C GLN A 422 3.31 -6.85 -20.92
N ARG A 423 2.46 -6.50 -19.95
CA ARG A 423 2.14 -5.08 -19.66
C ARG A 423 3.35 -4.28 -19.22
N LEU A 424 4.24 -4.87 -18.43
CA LEU A 424 5.48 -4.22 -17.99
C LEU A 424 6.49 -4.09 -19.13
N GLN A 425 6.57 -5.08 -20.02
CA GLN A 425 7.38 -5.01 -21.25
C GLN A 425 6.90 -3.88 -22.17
N GLU A 426 5.59 -3.77 -22.44
CA GLU A 426 5.02 -2.68 -23.24
C GLU A 426 5.25 -1.29 -22.61
N ARG A 427 5.33 -1.21 -21.27
CA ARG A 427 5.71 0.02 -20.57
C ARG A 427 7.19 0.34 -20.75
N ALA A 428 8.06 -0.66 -20.64
CA ALA A 428 9.50 -0.50 -20.84
C ALA A 428 9.83 -0.05 -22.28
N GLU A 429 9.12 -0.60 -23.27
CA GLU A 429 9.25 -0.20 -24.68
C GLU A 429 8.82 1.25 -24.92
N ARG A 430 7.69 1.68 -24.33
CA ARG A 430 7.25 3.08 -24.41
C ARG A 430 8.23 4.05 -23.76
N ALA A 431 8.79 3.69 -22.61
CA ALA A 431 9.82 4.48 -21.94
C ALA A 431 11.06 4.65 -22.83
N GLN A 432 11.51 3.57 -23.48
CA GLN A 432 12.64 3.61 -24.42
C GLN A 432 12.35 4.47 -25.64
N GLN A 433 11.15 4.39 -26.21
CA GLN A 433 10.76 5.23 -27.36
C GLN A 433 10.69 6.72 -26.98
N ALA A 434 10.22 7.05 -25.78
CA ALA A 434 10.19 8.43 -25.29
C ALA A 434 11.62 8.99 -25.10
N GLN A 435 12.53 8.23 -24.49
CA GLN A 435 13.93 8.62 -24.32
C GLN A 435 14.65 8.80 -25.66
N LEU A 436 14.40 7.93 -26.65
CA LEU A 436 14.96 8.04 -28.00
C LEU A 436 14.46 9.29 -28.74
N LYS A 437 13.18 9.65 -28.57
CA LYS A 437 12.62 10.87 -29.16
C LYS A 437 13.25 12.12 -28.53
N GLN A 438 13.36 12.16 -27.21
CA GLN A 438 13.97 13.27 -26.48
C GLN A 438 15.45 13.45 -26.86
N ALA A 439 16.22 12.36 -26.98
CA ALA A 439 17.62 12.41 -27.43
C ALA A 439 17.79 12.87 -28.90
N ASN A 440 16.80 12.59 -29.76
CA ASN A 440 16.81 13.05 -31.15
C ASN A 440 16.38 14.52 -31.29
N GLU A 441 15.47 14.99 -30.43
CA GLU A 441 15.07 16.40 -30.34
C GLU A 441 16.22 17.28 -29.82
N GLU A 442 16.95 16.81 -28.81
CA GLU A 442 18.15 17.49 -28.28
C GLU A 442 19.29 17.55 -29.31
N ARG A 443 19.46 16.52 -30.15
CA ARG A 443 20.43 16.52 -31.27
C ARG A 443 20.01 17.37 -32.47
N SER A 444 18.74 17.74 -32.58
CA SER A 444 18.23 18.60 -33.66
C SER A 444 18.27 20.09 -33.30
N HIS A 445 18.61 20.42 -32.04
CA HIS A 445 18.75 21.77 -31.51
C HIS A 445 20.20 22.17 -31.17
N VAL A 446 21.18 21.33 -31.53
CA VAL A 446 22.62 21.61 -31.58
C VAL A 446 23.05 21.63 -33.04
#